data_AF-T1CLR1-F1
#
_entry.id   AF-T1CLR1-F1
#
_cell.length_a   1.000
_cell.length_b   1.000
_cell.length_c   1.000
_cell.angle_alpha   90.00
_cell.angle_beta   90.00
_cell.angle_gamma   90.00
#
_symmetry.space_group_name_H-M   'P 1'
#
loop_
_entity.id
_entity.type
_entity.pdbx_description
1 polymer ?
#
loop_
_entity_poly.entity_id
_entity_poly.type
_entity_poly.pdbx_seq_one_letter_code
_entity_poly.pdbx_strand_id
1 'polypeptide(L)'
;MGSEARSAIIVGAGYIGVEMADALRHRGVDVTLVSHTDPVFPSVDPAFGRLIGEELSRHGVRVVAGCTVERIEAAGNRRGLTVSGSGGFAATADLVLVATGVRPDTTLAATAGIAL
;
A
#
# COMPACT_ATOMS: atom_id res chain seq x y z
N MET A 1 -23.67 11.53 -8.03
CA MET A 1 -22.24 11.56 -8.42
C MET A 1 -21.43 11.28 -7.17
N GLY A 2 -20.84 10.09 -7.05
CA GLY A 2 -20.02 9.72 -5.90
C GLY A 2 -18.79 10.62 -5.82
N SER A 3 -18.38 11.01 -4.61
CA SER A 3 -17.20 11.86 -4.42
C SER A 3 -15.95 11.12 -4.90
N GLU A 4 -15.24 11.71 -5.84
CA GLU A 4 -13.93 11.24 -6.30
C GLU A 4 -12.93 11.33 -5.13
N ALA A 5 -12.22 10.23 -4.83
CA ALA A 5 -11.18 10.21 -3.81
C ALA A 5 -10.01 11.10 -4.27
N ARG A 6 -9.57 12.03 -3.41
CA ARG A 6 -8.46 12.95 -3.73
C ARG A 6 -7.14 12.49 -3.13
N SER A 7 -7.19 11.62 -2.14
CA SER A 7 -6.03 11.06 -1.46
C SER A 7 -6.16 9.55 -1.26
N ALA A 8 -5.05 8.83 -1.35
CA ALA A 8 -4.98 7.40 -1.14
C ALA A 8 -3.74 7.01 -0.32
N ILE A 9 -3.92 6.12 0.64
CA ILE A 9 -2.82 5.39 1.30
C ILE A 9 -2.82 3.96 0.75
N ILE A 10 -1.70 3.51 0.21
CA ILE A 10 -1.49 2.16 -0.27
C ILE A 10 -0.63 1.43 0.77
N VAL A 11 -1.14 0.31 1.29
CA VAL A 11 -0.44 -0.55 2.25
C VAL A 11 0.13 -1.76 1.51
N GLY A 12 1.45 -1.79 1.37
CA GLY A 12 2.19 -2.81 0.63
C GLY A 12 2.81 -2.26 -0.65
N ALA A 13 4.13 -2.45 -0.81
CA ALA A 13 4.90 -1.94 -1.94
C ALA A 13 5.50 -3.08 -2.80
N GLY A 14 4.73 -4.14 -3.02
CA GLY A 14 5.00 -5.11 -4.08
C GLY A 14 4.48 -4.63 -5.43
N TYR A 15 4.44 -5.52 -6.43
CA TYR A 15 4.02 -5.21 -7.81
C TYR A 15 2.71 -4.41 -7.88
N ILE A 16 1.63 -4.92 -7.26
CA ILE A 16 0.31 -4.25 -7.27
C ILE A 16 0.38 -2.88 -6.61
N GLY A 17 1.09 -2.75 -5.48
CA GLY A 17 1.17 -1.49 -4.76
C GLY A 17 1.87 -0.39 -5.56
N VAL A 18 2.95 -0.74 -6.27
CA VAL A 18 3.71 0.19 -7.12
C VAL A 18 2.91 0.61 -8.35
N GLU A 19 2.31 -0.33 -9.08
CA GLU A 19 1.47 -0.03 -10.25
C GLU A 19 0.28 0.85 -9.88
N MET A 20 -0.36 0.56 -8.74
CA MET A 20 -1.49 1.37 -8.26
C MET A 20 -1.05 2.75 -7.76
N ALA A 21 0.16 2.89 -7.20
CA ALA A 21 0.69 4.19 -6.84
C ALA A 21 0.87 5.08 -8.08
N ASP A 22 1.46 4.52 -9.14
CA ASP A 22 1.65 5.24 -10.40
C ASP A 22 0.31 5.56 -11.07
N ALA A 23 -0.60 4.59 -11.18
CA ALA A 23 -1.91 4.78 -11.81
C ALA A 23 -2.78 5.82 -11.08
N LEU A 24 -2.74 5.87 -9.74
CA LEU A 24 -3.49 6.86 -8.97
C LEU A 24 -2.85 8.26 -9.05
N ARG A 25 -1.51 8.37 -9.04
CA ARG A 25 -0.83 9.65 -9.29
C ARG A 25 -1.15 10.19 -10.68
N HIS A 26 -1.16 9.36 -11.71
CA HIS A 26 -1.56 9.75 -13.08
C HIS A 26 -2.99 10.29 -13.16
N ARG A 27 -3.87 9.91 -12.22
CA ARG A 27 -5.25 10.42 -12.09
C ARG A 27 -5.36 11.65 -11.19
N GLY A 28 -4.25 12.19 -10.68
CA GLY A 28 -4.22 13.36 -9.82
C GLY A 28 -4.56 13.09 -8.35
N VAL A 29 -4.55 11.83 -7.91
CA VAL A 29 -4.77 11.47 -6.50
C VAL A 29 -3.46 11.64 -5.72
N ASP A 30 -3.49 12.21 -4.51
CA ASP A 30 -2.33 12.27 -3.61
C ASP A 30 -2.08 10.91 -2.97
N VAL A 31 -0.93 10.30 -3.30
CA VAL A 31 -0.63 8.92 -2.90
C VAL A 31 0.47 8.87 -1.85
N THR A 32 0.21 8.14 -0.76
CA THR A 32 1.23 7.65 0.16
C THR A 32 1.36 6.13 0.02
N LEU A 33 2.55 5.63 -0.31
CA LEU A 33 2.86 4.21 -0.38
C LEU A 33 3.62 3.79 0.87
N VAL A 34 3.03 2.90 1.67
CA VAL A 34 3.62 2.41 2.92
C VAL A 34 4.11 0.97 2.73
N SER A 35 5.38 0.73 3.05
CA SER A 35 6.02 -0.58 2.96
C SER A 35 6.61 -0.97 4.31
N HIS A 36 6.38 -2.21 4.73
CA HIS A 36 7.04 -2.78 5.91
C HIS A 36 8.51 -3.14 5.65
N THR A 37 8.92 -3.22 4.39
CA THR A 37 10.32 -3.44 3.98
C THR A 37 10.99 -2.12 3.62
N ASP A 38 12.31 -2.08 3.76
CA ASP A 38 13.17 -1.04 3.23
C ASP A 38 14.38 -1.70 2.54
N PRO A 39 14.56 -1.51 1.22
CA PRO A 39 13.74 -0.69 0.32
C PRO A 39 12.38 -1.31 -0.03
N VAL A 40 11.59 -0.57 -0.81
CA VAL A 40 10.35 -1.07 -1.42
C VAL A 40 10.63 -2.19 -2.43
N PHE A 41 9.58 -2.92 -2.84
CA PHE A 41 9.66 -4.00 -3.83
C PHE A 41 10.64 -5.12 -3.43
N PRO A 42 10.38 -5.86 -2.33
CA PRO A 42 11.34 -6.81 -1.77
C PRO A 42 11.64 -8.05 -2.64
N SER A 43 10.92 -8.25 -3.75
CA SER A 43 11.15 -9.37 -4.67
C SER A 43 12.27 -9.13 -5.69
N VAL A 44 12.90 -7.95 -5.68
CA VAL A 44 14.06 -7.62 -6.53
C VAL A 44 15.31 -7.39 -5.68
N ASP A 45 16.46 -7.21 -6.32
CA ASP A 45 17.68 -6.76 -5.66
C ASP A 45 17.43 -5.42 -4.91
N PRO A 46 17.92 -5.27 -3.65
CA PRO A 46 17.71 -4.04 -2.88
C PRO A 46 18.19 -2.77 -3.57
N ALA A 47 19.26 -2.81 -4.38
CA ALA A 47 19.69 -1.64 -5.14
C ALA A 47 18.61 -1.21 -6.14
N PHE A 48 17.93 -2.17 -6.76
CA PHE A 48 16.81 -1.90 -7.68
C PHE A 48 15.57 -1.40 -6.94
N GLY A 49 15.24 -2.00 -5.79
CA GLY A 49 14.14 -1.52 -4.94
C GLY A 49 14.30 -0.05 -4.52
N ARG A 50 15.54 0.39 -4.24
CA ARG A 50 15.84 1.79 -3.93
C ARG A 50 15.57 2.71 -5.12
N LEU A 51 16.02 2.33 -6.32
CA LEU A 51 15.76 3.08 -7.56
C LEU A 51 14.25 3.22 -7.83
N ILE A 52 13.48 2.15 -7.59
CA ILE A 52 12.01 2.19 -7.70
C ILE A 52 11.42 3.21 -6.72
N GLY A 53 11.83 3.17 -5.46
CA GLY A 53 11.36 4.11 -4.44
C GLY A 53 11.71 5.58 -4.75
N GLU A 54 12.92 5.82 -5.25
CA GLU A 54 13.37 7.14 -5.70
C GLU A 54 12.54 7.65 -6.88
N GLU A 55 12.26 6.80 -7.87
CA GLU A 55 11.48 7.19 -9.05
C GLU A 55 10.01 7.47 -8.71
N LEU A 56 9.40 6.64 -7.86
CA LEU A 56 8.07 6.91 -7.30
C LEU A 56 8.02 8.26 -6.58
N SER A 57 9.04 8.56 -5.78
CA SER A 57 9.16 9.84 -5.07
C SER A 57 9.32 11.02 -6.02
N ARG A 58 10.11 10.87 -7.09
CA ARG A 58 10.23 11.87 -8.16
C ARG A 58 8.90 12.15 -8.86
N HIS A 59 8.03 11.15 -8.98
CA HIS A 59 6.69 11.28 -9.56
C HIS A 59 5.61 11.71 -8.53
N GLY A 60 6.03 12.12 -7.33
CA GLY A 60 5.15 12.71 -6.32
C GLY A 60 4.40 11.70 -5.46
N VAL A 61 4.81 10.42 -5.45
CA VAL A 61 4.36 9.46 -4.44
C VAL A 61 5.14 9.69 -3.15
N ARG A 62 4.44 9.82 -2.02
CA ARG A 62 5.11 9.79 -0.71
C ARG A 62 5.43 8.34 -0.34
N VAL A 63 6.70 7.96 -0.43
CA VAL A 63 7.15 6.61 -0.05
C VAL A 63 7.52 6.57 1.44
N VAL A 64 6.95 5.61 2.17
CA VAL A 64 7.23 5.36 3.60
C VAL A 64 7.68 3.90 3.72
N ALA A 65 8.99 3.68 3.64
CA ALA A 65 9.60 2.35 3.79
C ALA A 65 9.89 2.02 5.27
N GLY A 66 10.07 0.73 5.57
CA GLY A 66 10.34 0.25 6.94
C GLY A 66 9.23 0.50 7.95
N CYS A 67 8.00 0.75 7.49
CA CYS A 67 6.83 1.03 8.32
C CYS A 67 5.82 -0.12 8.24
N THR A 68 5.61 -0.78 9.37
CA THR A 68 4.54 -1.78 9.52
C THR A 68 3.25 -1.05 9.88
N VAL A 69 2.24 -1.14 9.02
CA VAL A 69 0.89 -0.64 9.34
C VAL A 69 0.25 -1.53 10.40
N GLU A 70 -0.25 -0.91 11.46
CA GLU A 70 -0.80 -1.59 12.63
C GLU A 70 -2.32 -1.40 12.76
N ARG A 71 -2.86 -0.27 12.27
CA ARG A 71 -4.29 0.03 12.41
C ARG A 71 -4.81 0.90 11.26
N ILE A 72 -6.04 0.64 10.85
CA ILE A 72 -6.83 1.45 9.93
C ILE A 72 -8.17 1.76 10.61
N GLU A 73 -8.51 3.03 10.77
CA GLU A 73 -9.72 3.47 11.47
C GLU A 73 -10.47 4.55 10.69
N ALA A 74 -11.78 4.65 10.87
CA ALA A 74 -12.54 5.77 10.36
C ALA A 74 -12.06 7.08 11.01
N ALA A 75 -11.83 8.12 10.21
CA ALA A 75 -11.54 9.44 10.74
C ALA A 75 -12.78 9.96 11.49
N GLY A 76 -12.62 10.29 12.78
CA GLY A 76 -13.73 10.50 13.73
C GLY A 76 -14.79 11.54 13.31
N ASN A 77 -14.47 12.46 12.41
CA ASN A 77 -15.37 13.52 11.92
C ASN A 77 -15.90 13.32 10.48
N ARG A 78 -16.01 12.06 10.03
CA ARG A 78 -16.87 11.58 8.91
C ARG A 78 -16.36 11.69 7.48
N ARG A 79 -15.06 11.94 7.23
CA ARG A 79 -14.47 11.66 5.90
C ARG A 79 -13.05 11.13 6.03
N GLY A 80 -12.79 10.02 5.36
CA GLY A 80 -11.49 9.39 5.27
C GLY A 80 -11.21 8.32 6.33
N LEU A 81 -10.03 7.73 6.17
CA LEU A 81 -9.49 6.64 6.97
C LEU A 81 -8.11 7.06 7.48
N THR A 82 -7.88 6.89 8.77
CA THR A 82 -6.56 7.10 9.38
C THR A 82 -5.84 5.76 9.45
N VAL A 83 -4.64 5.72 8.86
CA VAL A 83 -3.71 4.60 8.91
C VAL A 83 -2.60 4.97 9.88
N SER A 84 -2.32 4.10 10.85
CA SER A 84 -1.20 4.25 11.79
C SER A 84 -0.32 2.99 11.79
N GLY A 85 0.96 3.18 12.09
CA GLY A 85 1.95 2.12 12.07
C GLY A 85 3.18 2.42 12.92
N SER A 86 4.16 1.53 12.80
CA SER A 86 5.41 1.59 13.55
C SER A 86 6.17 2.91 13.34
N GLY A 87 7.02 3.27 14.30
CA GLY A 87 7.84 4.49 14.21
C GLY A 87 7.04 5.80 14.32
N GLY A 88 5.81 5.74 14.84
CA GLY A 88 4.94 6.91 15.00
C GLY A 88 4.28 7.39 13.70
N PHE A 89 4.29 6.56 12.64
CA PHE A 89 3.62 6.88 11.40
C PHE A 89 2.10 6.98 11.61
N ALA A 90 1.51 8.08 11.16
CA ALA A 90 0.08 8.25 11.05
C ALA A 90 -0.25 9.17 9.86
N ALA A 91 -1.23 8.78 9.05
CA ALA A 91 -1.73 9.59 7.94
C ALA A 91 -3.22 9.31 7.69
N THR A 92 -3.94 10.29 7.15
CA THR A 92 -5.36 10.16 6.79
C THR A 92 -5.53 10.33 5.29
N ALA A 93 -6.39 9.52 4.68
CA ALA A 93 -6.72 9.60 3.26
C ALA A 93 -8.20 9.25 2.99
N ASP A 94 -8.71 9.62 1.81
CA ASP A 94 -10.08 9.28 1.39
C ASP A 94 -10.24 7.80 1.08
N LEU A 95 -9.17 7.17 0.59
CA LEU A 95 -9.09 5.77 0.20
C LEU A 95 -7.90 5.10 0.89
N VAL A 96 -8.08 3.85 1.32
CA VAL A 96 -6.98 2.98 1.69
C VAL A 96 -7.03 1.73 0.82
N LEU A 97 -5.94 1.47 0.08
CA LEU A 97 -5.77 0.27 -0.72
C LEU A 97 -4.83 -0.70 0.01
N VAL A 98 -5.33 -1.88 0.36
CA VAL A 98 -4.53 -2.93 1.00
C VAL A 98 -4.02 -3.89 -0.08
N ALA A 99 -2.71 -3.83 -0.34
CA ALA A 99 -2.01 -4.61 -1.36
C ALA A 99 -0.82 -5.37 -0.75
N THR A 100 -1.07 -6.10 0.35
CA THR A 100 -0.05 -6.74 1.20
C THR A 100 0.37 -8.14 0.75
N GLY A 101 -0.05 -8.57 -0.43
CA GLY A 101 0.18 -9.90 -0.98
C GLY A 101 -1.10 -10.70 -1.10
N VAL A 102 -0.98 -11.91 -1.64
CA VAL A 102 -2.11 -12.83 -1.85
C VAL A 102 -1.79 -14.18 -1.26
N ARG A 103 -2.83 -14.90 -0.84
CA ARG A 103 -2.75 -16.28 -0.41
C ARG A 103 -3.64 -17.12 -1.33
N PRO A 104 -3.15 -18.25 -1.87
CA PRO A 104 -4.01 -19.17 -2.62
C PRO A 104 -5.21 -19.62 -1.78
N ASP A 105 -6.40 -19.65 -2.39
CA ASP A 105 -7.57 -20.28 -1.78
C ASP A 105 -7.47 -21.80 -1.94
N THR A 106 -6.98 -22.45 -0.89
CA THR A 106 -6.77 -23.89 -0.84
C THR A 106 -7.90 -24.63 -0.11
N THR A 107 -9.02 -23.96 0.17
CA THR A 107 -10.10 -24.51 1.02
C THR A 107 -10.65 -25.81 0.45
N LEU A 108 -11.00 -25.81 -0.84
CA LEU A 108 -11.53 -26.99 -1.53
C LEU A 108 -10.53 -28.16 -1.55
N ALA A 109 -9.26 -27.88 -1.87
CA ALA A 109 -8.20 -28.89 -1.93
C ALA A 109 -7.97 -29.54 -0.54
N ALA A 110 -7.91 -28.72 0.51
CA ALA A 110 -7.78 -29.20 1.89
C ALA A 110 -8.96 -30.08 2.30
N THR A 111 -10.20 -29.66 2.02
CA THR A 111 -11.40 -30.45 2.33
C THR A 111 -11.47 -31.76 1.56
N ALA A 112 -10.90 -31.80 0.34
CA ALA A 112 -10.81 -33.01 -0.47
C ALA A 112 -9.66 -33.96 -0.08
N GLY A 113 -8.85 -33.62 0.94
CA GLY A 113 -7.70 -34.43 1.37
C GLY A 113 -6.49 -34.36 0.43
N ILE A 114 -6.41 -33.33 -0.42
CA ILE A 114 -5.27 -33.08 -1.30
C ILE A 114 -4.16 -32.40 -0.49
N ALA A 115 -2.91 -32.85 -0.64
CA ALA A 115 -1.75 -32.23 -0.02
C ALA A 115 -1.54 -30.79 -0.54
N LEU A 116 -1.22 -29.86 0.37
CA LEU A 116 -0.97 -28.44 0.08
C LEU A 116 0.51 -28.10 0.06
#